data_AF-E6UKA0-F1
#
_entry.id   AF-E6UKA0-F1
#
_cell.length_a   1.000
_cell.length_b   1.000
_cell.length_c   1.000
_cell.angle_alpha   90.00
_cell.angle_beta   90.00
_cell.angle_gamma   90.00
#
_symmetry.space_group_name_H-M   'P 1'
#
loop_
_entity.id
_entity.type
_entity.pdbx_description
1 polymer ?
#
loop_
_entity_poly.entity_id
_entity_poly.type
_entity_poly.pdbx_seq_one_letter_code
_entity_poly.pdbx_strand_id
1 'polypeptide(L)'
;MMVRGIYKGGFISRQDAAEGKYYCPKCKRPLYITKTPGYFGQCFHCDEDFYMIEALSEENECGVMVGRPLNGITVNGGIEYLLNSENKRMIFDSPEDAKNYLIQNGVSKVAAELFYYIDAAMQTEIEKTDQ
;
A
#
# COMPACT_ATOMS: atom_id res chain seq x y z
N MET A 1 -16.44 3.84 -0.62
CA MET A 1 -15.13 3.20 -0.89
C MET A 1 -14.03 4.20 -0.58
N MET A 2 -13.04 3.80 0.23
CA MET A 2 -11.87 4.61 0.58
C MET A 2 -10.70 4.23 -0.34
N VAL A 3 -9.74 5.14 -0.50
CA VAL A 3 -8.48 4.97 -1.23
C VAL A 3 -7.32 5.32 -0.30
N ARG A 4 -6.13 4.82 -0.59
CA ARG A 4 -4.94 5.16 0.18
C ARG A 4 -4.58 6.63 -0.04
N GLY A 5 -4.40 7.35 1.06
CA GLY A 5 -3.97 8.73 1.13
C GLY A 5 -2.45 8.83 1.09
N ILE A 6 -2.00 10.04 0.79
CA ILE A 6 -0.66 10.39 0.30
C ILE A 6 0.41 10.38 1.42
N TYR A 7 0.16 9.75 2.57
CA TYR A 7 1.20 9.59 3.61
C TYR A 7 0.99 8.33 4.45
N LYS A 8 2.05 7.53 4.62
CA LYS A 8 2.20 6.32 5.45
C LYS A 8 0.86 5.76 5.99
N GLY A 9 0.12 5.06 5.13
CA GLY A 9 -1.01 4.21 5.55
C GLY A 9 -2.31 4.92 5.94
N GLY A 10 -2.50 6.21 5.65
CA GLY A 10 -3.80 6.87 5.82
C GLY A 10 -4.82 6.43 4.77
N PHE A 11 -6.08 6.16 5.15
CA PHE A 11 -7.18 6.00 4.20
C PHE A 11 -7.93 7.34 4.04
N ILE A 12 -8.18 7.76 2.80
CA ILE A 12 -9.03 8.92 2.45
C ILE A 12 -10.21 8.44 1.60
N SER A 13 -11.33 9.17 1.55
CA SER A 13 -12.42 8.76 0.64
C SER A 13 -12.04 9.00 -0.83
N ARG A 14 -12.62 8.24 -1.78
CA ARG A 14 -12.44 8.53 -3.22
C ARG A 14 -12.86 9.96 -3.58
N GLN A 15 -13.89 10.47 -2.90
CA GLN A 15 -14.39 11.81 -3.11
C GLN A 15 -13.38 12.86 -2.62
N ASP A 16 -12.80 12.66 -1.43
CA ASP A 16 -11.76 13.54 -0.91
C ASP A 16 -10.52 13.53 -1.82
N ALA A 17 -10.10 12.36 -2.30
CA ALA A 17 -9.01 12.24 -3.27
C ALA A 17 -9.32 12.98 -4.59
N ALA A 18 -10.54 12.83 -5.11
CA ALA A 18 -10.98 13.50 -6.34
C ALA A 18 -11.11 15.02 -6.18
N GLU A 19 -11.42 15.49 -4.97
CA GLU A 19 -11.53 16.90 -4.61
C GLU A 19 -10.18 17.52 -4.15
N GLY A 20 -9.09 16.75 -4.17
CA GLY A 20 -7.76 17.20 -3.73
C GLY A 20 -7.69 17.49 -2.22
N LYS A 21 -8.55 16.86 -1.42
CA LYS A 21 -8.60 16.98 0.03
C LYS A 21 -7.69 15.93 0.67
N TYR A 22 -6.64 16.40 1.32
CA TYR A 22 -5.69 15.56 2.03
C TYR A 22 -5.63 15.97 3.50
N TYR A 23 -5.26 15.02 4.36
CA TYR A 23 -5.29 15.21 5.81
C TYR A 23 -3.94 14.86 6.42
N CYS A 24 -3.54 15.64 7.42
CA CYS A 24 -2.31 15.43 8.16
C CYS A 24 -2.35 14.05 8.85
N PRO A 25 -1.31 13.21 8.70
CA PRO A 25 -1.28 11.88 9.31
C PRO A 25 -1.30 11.95 10.84
N LYS A 26 -0.70 12.99 11.44
CA LYS A 26 -0.60 13.16 12.89
C LYS A 26 -1.90 13.66 13.52
N CYS A 27 -2.46 14.76 13.01
CA CYS A 27 -3.60 15.42 13.65
C CYS A 27 -4.93 15.29 12.91
N LYS A 28 -4.95 14.62 11.74
CA LYS A 28 -6.13 14.40 10.89
C LYS A 28 -6.84 15.67 10.39
N ARG A 29 -6.19 16.84 10.50
CA ARG A 29 -6.69 18.09 9.93
C ARG A 29 -6.33 18.23 8.46
N PRO A 30 -7.10 19.00 7.67
CA PRO A 30 -6.79 19.23 6.26
C PRO A 30 -5.37 19.80 6.06
N LEU A 31 -4.68 19.29 5.05
CA LEU A 31 -3.43 19.83 4.56
C LEU A 31 -3.70 20.99 3.61
N TYR A 32 -2.83 22.00 3.67
CA TYR A 32 -2.79 23.05 2.67
C TYR A 32 -1.93 22.59 1.50
N ILE A 33 -2.56 22.34 0.35
CA ILE A 33 -1.87 21.85 -0.85
C ILE A 33 -1.23 23.01 -1.58
N THR A 34 0.06 22.86 -1.88
CA THR A 34 0.84 23.87 -2.60
C THR A 34 0.95 23.51 -4.06
N LYS A 35 1.06 24.54 -4.91
CA LYS A 35 1.35 24.39 -6.35
C LYS A 35 2.85 24.36 -6.64
N THR A 36 3.68 24.46 -5.60
CA THR A 36 5.13 24.52 -5.74
C THR A 36 5.66 23.14 -6.11
N PRO A 37 6.43 23.00 -7.22
CA PRO A 37 7.00 21.71 -7.61
C PRO A 37 7.82 21.09 -6.48
N GLY A 38 7.63 19.80 -6.22
CA GLY A 38 8.34 19.05 -5.18
C GLY A 38 7.72 19.13 -3.78
N TYR A 39 6.80 20.07 -3.53
CA TYR A 39 6.08 20.17 -2.27
C TYR A 39 4.64 19.67 -2.43
N PHE A 40 4.22 18.75 -1.57
CA PHE A 40 2.88 18.21 -1.60
C PHE A 40 1.90 19.10 -0.82
N GLY A 41 2.24 19.43 0.43
CA GLY A 41 1.41 20.30 1.25
C GLY A 41 1.96 20.51 2.65
N GLN A 42 1.29 21.34 3.44
CA GLN A 42 1.72 21.70 4.78
C GLN A 42 0.56 21.55 5.78
N CYS A 43 0.88 21.06 6.98
CA CYS A 43 -0.03 21.12 8.12
C CYS A 43 0.36 22.25 9.06
N PHE A 44 -0.38 23.36 9.01
CA PHE A 44 -0.16 24.51 9.91
C PHE A 44 -0.36 24.21 11.40
N HIS A 45 -1.08 23.13 11.74
CA HIS A 45 -1.27 22.79 13.15
C HIS A 45 -0.07 22.04 13.74
N CYS A 46 0.52 21.14 12.96
CA CYS A 46 1.67 20.36 13.39
C CYS A 46 3.00 21.02 13.02
N ASP A 47 2.96 22.12 12.26
CA ASP A 47 4.13 22.79 11.68
C ASP A 47 5.00 21.83 10.88
N GLU A 48 4.34 20.99 10.06
CA GLU A 48 5.00 19.97 9.25
C GLU A 48 4.77 20.17 7.75
N ASP A 49 5.86 20.05 7.01
CA ASP A 49 5.89 20.04 5.55
C ASP A 49 5.90 18.61 5.02
N PHE A 50 5.16 18.39 3.93
CA PHE A 50 5.08 17.13 3.23
C PHE A 50 5.64 17.32 1.81
N TYR A 51 6.72 16.62 1.48
CA TYR A 51 7.32 16.67 0.14
C TYR A 51 6.71 15.63 -0.78
N MET A 52 6.57 15.95 -2.08
CA MET A 52 6.00 15.02 -3.07
C MET A 52 6.76 13.69 -3.10
N ILE A 53 8.09 13.70 -2.98
CA ILE A 53 8.90 12.47 -3.00
C ILE A 53 8.70 11.59 -1.76
N GLU A 54 8.32 12.17 -0.62
CA GLU A 54 8.05 11.42 0.62
C GLU A 54 6.59 10.97 0.69
N ALA A 55 5.72 11.77 0.10
CA ALA A 55 4.27 11.56 0.09
C ALA A 55 3.85 10.61 -1.06
N LEU A 56 4.60 10.61 -2.16
CA LEU A 56 4.36 9.82 -3.38
C LEU A 56 5.49 8.83 -3.67
N SER A 57 6.39 8.55 -2.71
CA SER A 57 7.58 7.73 -2.97
C SER A 57 7.21 6.46 -3.74
N GLU A 58 7.80 6.28 -4.92
CA GLU A 58 7.54 5.16 -5.84
C GLU A 58 7.89 3.80 -5.20
N GLU A 59 8.66 3.79 -4.11
CA GLU A 59 9.00 2.61 -3.31
C GLU A 59 7.96 2.27 -2.23
N ASN A 60 6.94 3.11 -2.03
CA ASN A 60 5.75 2.75 -1.25
C ASN A 60 4.76 2.11 -2.22
N GLU A 61 4.96 0.83 -2.50
CA GLU A 61 3.96 0.01 -3.18
C GLU A 61 2.73 -0.08 -2.26
N CYS A 62 1.86 0.91 -2.39
CA CYS A 62 0.66 1.05 -1.59
C CYS A 62 -0.39 0.11 -2.16
N GLY A 63 -0.38 -1.16 -1.73
CA GLY A 63 -1.47 -2.10 -2.02
C GLY A 63 -1.36 -3.39 -1.22
N VAL A 64 -1.92 -4.45 -1.79
CA VAL A 64 -2.00 -5.77 -1.19
C VAL A 64 -1.20 -6.75 -2.04
N MET A 65 -0.32 -7.50 -1.39
CA MET A 65 0.39 -8.63 -1.95
C MET A 65 -0.33 -9.93 -1.61
N VAL A 66 -0.26 -10.89 -2.51
CA VAL A 66 -0.72 -12.25 -2.26
C VAL A 66 0.48 -13.12 -1.89
N GLY A 67 0.35 -13.87 -0.80
CA GLY A 67 1.37 -14.83 -0.41
C GLY A 67 0.82 -16.12 0.19
N ARG A 68 1.68 -17.12 0.31
CA ARG A 68 1.38 -18.39 1.00
C ARG A 68 2.61 -18.89 1.77
N PRO A 69 2.46 -19.82 2.73
CA PRO A 69 3.60 -20.45 3.39
C PRO A 69 4.51 -21.20 2.41
N LEU A 70 5.83 -21.07 2.57
CA LEU A 70 6.83 -21.87 1.85
C LEU A 70 6.62 -23.37 2.15
N ASN A 71 6.35 -24.17 1.12
CA ASN A 71 6.14 -25.62 1.26
C ASN A 71 5.08 -26.02 2.32
N GLY A 72 4.15 -25.12 2.67
CA GLY A 72 3.15 -25.36 3.70
C GLY A 72 3.65 -25.20 5.15
N ILE A 73 4.86 -24.68 5.38
CA ILE A 73 5.42 -24.46 6.73
C ILE A 73 5.72 -22.98 6.93
N THR A 74 5.06 -22.34 7.89
CA THR A 74 5.35 -20.96 8.29
C THR A 74 6.45 -20.95 9.36
N VAL A 75 7.71 -20.73 8.98
CA VAL A 75 8.83 -20.52 9.92
C VAL A 75 9.44 -19.14 9.66
N ASN A 76 9.59 -18.33 10.71
CA ASN A 76 10.34 -17.05 10.70
C ASN A 76 10.10 -16.12 9.49
N GLY A 77 8.86 -16.01 9.00
CA GLY A 77 8.51 -15.09 7.92
C GLY A 77 8.71 -15.60 6.48
N GLY A 78 9.03 -16.89 6.29
CA GLY A 78 9.16 -17.49 4.95
C GLY A 78 7.85 -17.58 4.18
N ILE A 79 7.48 -16.54 3.43
CA ILE A 79 6.27 -16.44 2.60
C ILE A 79 6.68 -16.41 1.12
N GLU A 80 6.04 -17.24 0.29
CA GLU A 80 6.12 -17.12 -1.17
C GLU A 80 5.11 -16.09 -1.66
N TYR A 81 5.55 -15.15 -2.51
CA TYR A 81 4.69 -14.13 -3.08
C TYR A 81 4.28 -14.44 -4.52
N LEU A 82 3.12 -13.93 -4.91
CA LEU A 82 2.71 -13.91 -6.31
C LEU A 82 3.59 -12.92 -7.08
N LEU A 83 4.25 -13.40 -8.15
CA LEU A 83 5.14 -12.61 -8.99
C LEU A 83 4.53 -12.37 -10.37
N ASN A 84 4.92 -11.27 -11.01
CA ASN A 84 4.63 -10.97 -12.41
C ASN A 84 5.63 -11.65 -13.36
N SER A 85 5.48 -11.43 -14.67
CA SER A 85 6.36 -11.99 -15.71
C SER A 85 7.82 -11.51 -15.63
N GLU A 86 8.11 -10.46 -14.86
CA GLU A 86 9.46 -9.94 -14.63
C GLU A 86 10.06 -10.44 -13.30
N ASN A 87 9.42 -11.42 -12.64
CA ASN A 87 9.78 -11.88 -11.29
C ASN A 87 9.69 -10.82 -10.19
N LYS A 88 8.90 -9.76 -10.38
CA LYS A 88 8.60 -8.78 -9.33
C LYS A 88 7.30 -9.15 -8.64
N ARG A 89 7.21 -8.87 -7.34
CA ARG A 89 5.98 -9.06 -6.56
C ARG A 89 4.81 -8.28 -7.17
N MET A 90 3.64 -8.91 -7.19
CA MET A 90 2.42 -8.27 -7.65
C MET A 90 1.75 -7.54 -6.49
N ILE A 91 1.40 -6.27 -6.72
CA ILE A 91 0.61 -5.46 -5.81
C ILE A 91 -0.72 -5.12 -6.45
N PHE A 92 -1.78 -5.30 -5.68
CA PHE A 92 -3.15 -5.00 -6.05
C PHE A 92 -3.69 -3.85 -5.21
N ASP A 93 -4.67 -3.12 -5.74
CA ASP A 93 -5.31 -2.01 -5.00
C ASP A 93 -6.09 -2.51 -3.76
N SER A 94 -6.59 -3.75 -3.80
CA SER A 94 -7.37 -4.36 -2.72
C SER A 94 -7.24 -5.90 -2.67
N PRO A 95 -7.57 -6.54 -1.52
CA PRO A 95 -7.65 -8.00 -1.45
C PRO A 95 -8.68 -8.59 -2.42
N GLU A 96 -9.78 -7.88 -2.69
CA GLU A 96 -10.80 -8.30 -3.65
C GLU A 96 -10.26 -8.34 -5.08
N ASP A 97 -9.48 -7.33 -5.48
CA ASP A 97 -8.85 -7.30 -6.80
C ASP A 97 -7.82 -8.43 -6.95
N ALA A 98 -7.04 -8.68 -5.90
CA ALA A 98 -6.11 -9.80 -5.83
C ALA A 98 -6.83 -11.16 -5.97
N LYS A 99 -7.94 -11.36 -5.24
CA LYS A 99 -8.78 -12.57 -5.33
C LYS A 99 -9.35 -12.76 -6.74
N ASN A 100 -9.87 -11.70 -7.33
CA ASN A 100 -10.42 -11.73 -8.69
C ASN A 100 -9.35 -12.12 -9.70
N TYR A 101 -8.14 -11.59 -9.56
CA TYR A 101 -7.00 -11.96 -10.41
C TYR A 101 -6.68 -13.45 -10.29
N LEU A 102 -6.58 -13.99 -9.07
CA LEU A 102 -6.33 -15.42 -8.84
C LEU A 102 -7.40 -16.29 -9.51
N ILE A 103 -8.68 -15.92 -9.34
CA ILE A 103 -9.82 -16.67 -9.90
C ILE A 103 -9.81 -16.66 -11.42
N GLN A 104 -9.55 -15.51 -12.04
CA GLN A 104 -9.44 -15.38 -13.49
C GLN A 104 -8.28 -16.22 -14.06
N ASN A 105 -7.23 -16.43 -13.26
CA ASN A 105 -6.07 -17.24 -13.63
C ASN A 105 -6.20 -18.72 -13.19
N GLY A 106 -7.41 -19.18 -12.87
CA GLY A 106 -7.71 -20.61 -12.67
C GLY A 106 -7.65 -21.10 -11.22
N VAL A 107 -7.40 -20.23 -10.25
CA VAL A 107 -7.51 -20.58 -8.83
C VAL A 107 -8.99 -20.67 -8.44
N SER A 108 -9.41 -21.73 -7.76
CA SER A 108 -10.80 -21.83 -7.31
C SER A 108 -11.10 -20.78 -6.24
N LYS A 109 -12.36 -20.33 -6.13
CA LYS A 109 -12.78 -19.40 -5.06
C LYS A 109 -12.38 -19.89 -3.67
N VAL A 110 -12.53 -21.20 -3.42
CA VAL A 110 -12.18 -21.80 -2.13
C VAL A 110 -10.66 -21.76 -1.90
N ALA A 111 -9.86 -22.05 -2.92
CA ALA A 111 -8.41 -21.98 -2.82
C ALA A 111 -7.90 -20.54 -2.64
N ALA A 112 -8.56 -19.55 -3.26
CA ALA A 112 -8.22 -18.13 -3.10
C ALA A 112 -8.34 -17.66 -1.64
N GLU A 113 -9.26 -18.24 -0.86
CA GLU A 113 -9.40 -17.92 0.58
C GLU A 113 -8.27 -18.49 1.45
N LEU A 114 -7.44 -19.39 0.93
CA LEU A 114 -6.31 -19.98 1.67
C LEU A 114 -5.02 -19.16 1.55
N PHE A 115 -5.00 -18.13 0.69
CA PHE A 115 -3.86 -17.23 0.56
C PHE A 115 -3.89 -16.13 1.62
N TYR A 116 -2.71 -15.60 1.94
CA TYR A 116 -2.54 -14.41 2.74
C TYR A 116 -2.58 -13.16 1.86
N TYR A 117 -3.28 -12.14 2.34
CA TYR A 117 -3.41 -10.83 1.72
C TYR A 117 -2.70 -9.82 2.61
N ILE A 118 -1.46 -9.52 2.25
CA ILE A 118 -0.50 -8.82 3.09
C ILE A 118 -0.40 -7.39 2.61
N ASP A 119 -0.45 -6.44 3.54
CA ASP A 119 -0.19 -5.04 3.23
C ASP A 119 1.26 -4.88 2.78
N ALA A 120 1.44 -4.44 1.53
CA ALA A 120 2.76 -4.27 0.93
C ALA A 120 3.64 -3.26 1.70
N ALA A 121 3.04 -2.32 2.45
CA ALA A 121 3.77 -1.38 3.29
C ALA A 121 4.33 -1.99 4.59
N MET A 122 3.87 -3.17 5.02
CA MET A 122 4.33 -3.80 6.27
C MET A 122 5.66 -4.56 6.14
N GLN A 123 6.20 -4.75 4.93
CA GLN A 123 7.40 -5.58 4.71
C GLN A 123 8.70 -4.79 4.48
N THR A 124 8.63 -3.51 4.13
CA THR A 124 9.82 -2.64 4.01
C THR A 124 10.60 -2.46 5.31
N GLU A 125 10.06 -2.89 6.46
CA GLU A 125 10.74 -2.85 7.76
C GLU A 125 11.61 -4.09 8.04
N ILE A 126 11.35 -5.24 7.40
CA ILE A 126 12.08 -6.49 7.67
C ILE A 126 13.34 -6.60 6.82
N GLU A 127 13.29 -6.22 5.54
CA GLU A 127 14.44 -6.29 4.62
C GLU A 127 15.59 -5.32 4.98
N LYS A 128 15.34 -4.31 5.82
CA LYS A 128 16.35 -3.33 6.25
C LYS A 128 17.16 -3.74 7.48
N THR A 129 16.85 -4.87 8.10
CA THR A 129 17.51 -5.29 9.36
C THR A 129 18.65 -6.31 9.13
N ASP A 130 18.86 -6.75 7.88
CA ASP A 130 19.90 -7.71 7.49
C ASP A 130 21.00 -7.10 6.57
N GLN A 131 21.19 -5.76 6.61
CA GLN A 131 22.36 -5.09 6.02
C GLN A 131 23.28 -4.48 7.08
#